data_AF-A0A2N5AM09-F1
#
_entry.id   AF-A0A2N5AM09-F1
#
_cell.length_a   1.000
_cell.length_b   1.000
_cell.length_c   1.000
_cell.angle_alpha   90.00
_cell.angle_beta   90.00
_cell.angle_gamma   90.00
#
_symmetry.space_group_name_H-M   'P 1'
#
loop_
_entity.id
_entity.type
_entity.pdbx_description
1 polymer ?
#
loop_
_entity_poly.entity_id
_entity_poly.type
_entity_poly.pdbx_seq_one_letter_code
_entity_poly.pdbx_strand_id
1 'polypeptide(L)' 'AIHAGYLLDWRDVDPAGWSAACQQSAMGDPAPLVAIFRKVVSEARESE' A
#
# COMPACT_ATOMS: atom_id res chain seq x y z
N ALA A 1 -4.13 11.06 11.45
CA ALA A 1 -3.78 10.64 10.08
C ALA A 1 -2.28 10.86 9.84
N ILE A 2 -1.61 10.02 9.06
CA ILE A 2 -0.25 10.30 8.58
C ILE A 2 -0.37 11.41 7.52
N HIS A 3 -0.50 12.66 7.98
CA HIS A 3 -0.57 13.97 7.29
C HIS A 3 -1.50 14.15 6.05
N ALA A 4 -1.96 13.10 5.36
CA ALA A 4 -2.72 13.16 4.11
C ALA A 4 -4.16 12.63 4.21
N GLY A 5 -4.68 12.40 5.43
CA GLY A 5 -6.05 11.90 5.62
C GLY A 5 -6.22 10.40 5.36
N TYR A 6 -5.13 9.62 5.26
CA TYR A 6 -5.19 8.17 5.07
C TYR A 6 -4.52 7.38 6.21
N LEU A 7 -4.94 6.14 6.35
CA LEU A 7 -4.31 5.10 7.17
C LEU A 7 -3.78 4.00 6.26
N LEU A 8 -2.67 3.39 6.68
CA LEU A 8 -2.08 2.24 6.01
C LEU A 8 -2.09 1.04 6.95
N ASP A 9 -2.68 -0.07 6.52
CA ASP A 9 -2.69 -1.35 7.24
C ASP A 9 -1.89 -2.41 6.50
N TRP A 10 -0.74 -2.77 7.06
CA TRP A 10 0.22 -3.71 6.46
C TRP A 10 0.10 -5.14 6.99
N ARG A 11 -0.78 -5.41 7.96
CA ARG A 11 -0.76 -6.67 8.72
C ARG A 11 -0.97 -7.91 7.86
N ASP A 12 -1.75 -7.79 6.78
CA ASP A 12 -2.07 -8.90 5.87
C ASP A 12 -1.28 -8.87 4.55
N VAL A 13 -0.20 -8.07 4.48
CA VAL A 13 0.66 -8.03 3.29
C VAL A 13 1.73 -9.11 3.37
N ASP A 14 1.71 -10.03 2.41
CA ASP A 14 2.75 -11.04 2.24
C ASP A 14 4.11 -10.38 1.88
N PRO A 15 5.19 -10.63 2.65
CA PRO A 15 6.49 -10.02 2.39
C PRO A 15 7.10 -10.38 1.02
N ALA A 16 6.88 -11.61 0.52
CA ALA A 16 7.41 -12.03 -0.78
C ALA A 16 6.67 -11.32 -1.93
N GLY A 17 5.35 -11.23 -1.84
CA GLY A 17 4.50 -10.48 -2.77
C GLY A 17 4.84 -8.98 -2.79
N TRP A 18 5.10 -8.39 -1.62
CA TRP A 18 5.60 -7.01 -1.53
C TRP A 18 6.94 -6.82 -2.23
N SER A 19 7.92 -7.70 -1.94
CA SER A 19 9.25 -7.61 -2.55
C SER A 19 9.19 -7.73 -4.08
N ALA A 20 8.41 -8.68 -4.59
CA ALA A 20 8.21 -8.86 -6.03
C ALA A 20 7.52 -7.65 -6.69
N ALA A 21 6.51 -7.07 -6.05
CA ALA A 21 5.83 -5.87 -6.54
C ALA A 21 6.76 -4.64 -6.57
N CYS A 22 7.60 -4.48 -5.55
CA CYS A 22 8.64 -3.44 -5.54
C CYS A 22 9.64 -3.62 -6.68
N GLN A 23 10.11 -4.85 -6.93
CA GLN A 23 11.04 -5.14 -8.02
C GLN A 23 10.42 -4.83 -9.39
N GLN A 24 9.17 -5.23 -9.63
CA GLN A 24 8.46 -4.92 -10.88
C GLN A 24 8.30 -3.40 -11.07
N SER A 25 7.95 -2.68 -10.00
CA SER A 25 7.87 -1.22 -10.05
C SER A 25 9.22 -0.56 -10.36
N ALA A 26 10.32 -1.10 -9.83
CA ALA A 26 11.67 -0.62 -10.15
C ALA A 26 12.07 -0.89 -11.62
N MET A 27 11.46 -1.91 -12.26
CA MET A 27 11.63 -2.24 -13.67
C MET A 27 10.65 -1.51 -14.60
N GLY A 28 9.80 -0.63 -14.05
CA GLY A 28 8.87 0.21 -14.81
C GLY A 28 7.42 -0.26 -14.86
N ASP A 29 7.07 -1.35 -14.16
CA ASP A 29 5.66 -1.77 -14.01
C ASP A 29 5.17 -1.57 -12.56
N PRO A 30 4.51 -0.43 -12.26
CA PRO A 30 3.98 -0.16 -10.93
C PRO A 30 2.63 -0.84 -10.65
N ALA A 31 1.98 -1.48 -11.63
CA ALA A 31 0.62 -2.00 -11.47
C ALA A 31 0.47 -2.98 -10.28
N PRO A 32 1.41 -3.92 -10.03
CA PRO A 32 1.35 -4.81 -8.87
C PRO A 32 1.46 -4.05 -7.54
N LEU A 33 2.32 -3.03 -7.48
CA LEU A 33 2.52 -2.22 -6.29
C LEU A 33 1.28 -1.37 -5.99
N VAL A 34 0.66 -0.77 -7.01
CA VAL A 34 -0.62 -0.06 -6.89
C VAL A 34 -1.73 -0.98 -6.37
N ALA A 35 -1.76 -2.25 -6.80
CA ALA A 35 -2.75 -3.21 -6.32
C ALA A 35 -2.60 -3.51 -4.82
N ILE A 36 -1.38 -3.53 -4.29
CA ILE A 36 -1.13 -3.65 -2.84
C ILE A 36 -1.63 -2.38 -2.14
N PHE A 37 -1.26 -1.20 -2.63
CA PHE A 37 -1.69 0.07 -2.03
C PHE A 37 -3.22 0.21 -1.94
N ARG A 38 -3.96 -0.24 -2.96
CA ARG A 38 -5.43 -0.25 -2.95
C ARG A 38 -6.06 -1.10 -1.84
N LYS A 39 -5.32 -2.07 -1.29
CA LYS A 39 -5.80 -2.92 -0.19
C LYS A 39 -5.46 -2.33 1.17
N VAL A 40 -4.27 -1.74 1.30
CA VAL A 40 -3.74 -1.26 2.59
C VAL A 40 -4.18 0.17 2.93
N VAL A 41 -4.58 0.97 1.93
CA VAL A 41 -4.97 2.37 2.13
C VAL A 41 -6.46 2.48 2.41
N SER A 42 -6.80 3.12 3.54
CA SER A 42 -8.17 3.53 3.87
C SER A 42 -8.21 5.00 4.28
N GLU A 43 -9.37 5.65 4.14
CA GLU A 43 -9.58 6.99 4.70
C GLU A 43 -9.38 6.96 6.23
N ALA A 44 -8.62 7.91 6.74
CA ALA A 44 -8.54 8.16 8.16
C ALA A 44 -9.84 8.85 8.57
N ARG A 45 -10.69 8.17 9.35
CA ARG A 45 -11.79 8.86 10.03
C ARG A 45 -11.18 9.81 11.06
N GLU A 46 -11.54 11.10 10.99
CA GLU A 46 -11.39 11.95 12.16
C GLU A 46 -12.20 11.29 13.28
N SER A 47 -11.54 10.99 14.40
CA SER A 47 -12.26 10.66 15.62
C SER A 47 -12.86 11.98 16.10
N GLU A 48 -14.18 12.10 16.05
CA GLU A 48 -14.93 13.17 16.73
C GLU A 48 -14.65 13.13 18.24
#